data_AF-A0A8S1DZ62-F1
#
_entry.id   AF-A0A8S1DZ62-F1
#
_cell.length_a   1.000
_cell.length_b   1.000
_cell.length_c   1.000
_cell.angle_alpha   90.00
_cell.angle_beta   90.00
_cell.angle_gamma   90.00
#
_symmetry.space_group_name_H-M   'P 1'
#
loop_
_entity.id
_entity.type
_entity.pdbx_description
1 polymer ?
#
loop_
_entity_poly.entity_id
_entity_poly.type
_entity_poly.pdbx_seq_one_letter_code
_entity_poly.pdbx_strand_id
1 'polypeptide(L)'
;MLGALAALDAGVSDVEETETESTIFADTSTCAMDLEGSMGMLVPLSFPQKQKAPKNTKELFEDDDVAVECLLCKLEFKMESEQKMFLKHLFTDHRLVIGDVNQVASLKSYVKFWKARFQSGPLEEFCSVMKMDTTPDGKYSKDEVYFMLSDILPEDKQLREGLQRKRLNVILERQKFEREDMTYSQDCLFCRKKLEGTRADALEHLAEYHNFNLGRSDNLVFIDELLEQIHLRLQNLRCLFCNNQFYEKRALSEHMRKKQHKCINPEHTEMDKYFIVNYLEIGKSWKEVEEEQDGPLGPEDESWSDWCDDEAESPLVCLFCDHQSKHLHALNCHSQVQHNGFTLDNLNLSFYLQVKLVNYIRRQVYLNACPVCNESFDCKSSLDEHLLSSQHYTVPDVSLFDQPQFFFPTYENDAVLSQLEDANDGVEVPVVPE
;
A
#
# COMPACT_ATOMS: atom_id res chain seq x y z
N MET A 1 35.89 8.45 -76.82
CA MET A 1 34.67 7.69 -77.16
C MET A 1 34.30 6.86 -75.95
N LEU A 2 33.06 7.01 -75.47
CA LEU A 2 32.29 6.07 -74.62
C LEU A 2 32.92 5.76 -73.24
N GLY A 3 32.27 5.95 -72.09
CA GLY A 3 30.84 5.99 -71.82
C GLY A 3 30.50 4.88 -70.80
N ALA A 4 30.62 5.23 -69.52
CA ALA A 4 29.76 4.89 -68.37
C ALA A 4 29.45 3.43 -67.94
N LEU A 5 29.44 3.29 -66.60
CA LEU A 5 28.52 2.52 -65.73
C LEU A 5 28.87 1.08 -65.25
N ALA A 6 29.08 1.03 -63.92
CA ALA A 6 28.37 0.23 -62.91
C ALA A 6 28.91 -1.13 -62.42
N ALA A 7 29.12 -1.16 -61.09
CA ALA A 7 28.62 -2.12 -60.09
C ALA A 7 29.53 -3.21 -59.48
N LEU A 8 29.37 -3.34 -58.14
CA LEU A 8 29.47 -4.49 -57.22
C LEU A 8 30.74 -4.74 -56.35
N ASP A 9 30.55 -4.42 -55.06
CA ASP A 9 30.79 -5.20 -53.82
C ASP A 9 31.92 -6.24 -53.69
N ALA A 10 32.70 -6.09 -52.61
CA ALA A 10 33.03 -7.15 -51.66
C ALA A 10 33.67 -6.55 -50.38
N GLY A 11 33.02 -6.76 -49.22
CA GLY A 11 33.59 -6.47 -47.90
C GLY A 11 34.23 -7.71 -47.27
N VAL A 12 35.20 -7.52 -46.37
CA VAL A 12 35.56 -8.40 -45.25
C VAL A 12 36.13 -7.55 -44.11
N SER A 13 35.72 -7.93 -42.91
CA SER A 13 36.04 -7.46 -41.55
C SER A 13 37.49 -7.70 -41.11
N ASP A 14 38.02 -6.90 -40.18
CA ASP A 14 38.03 -7.20 -38.73
C ASP A 14 38.88 -6.17 -37.97
N VAL A 15 38.38 -5.80 -36.79
CA VAL A 15 38.88 -4.78 -35.87
C VAL A 15 39.15 -5.46 -34.53
N GLU A 16 40.37 -5.32 -34.00
CA GLU A 16 40.72 -5.63 -32.60
C GLU A 16 41.63 -4.54 -32.04
N GLU A 17 41.65 -4.48 -30.70
CA GLU A 17 42.44 -3.65 -29.76
C GLU A 17 41.72 -2.38 -29.27
N THR A 18 40.95 -2.47 -28.17
CA THR A 18 41.36 -2.37 -26.74
C THR A 18 41.92 -1.02 -26.36
N GLU A 19 41.14 -0.24 -25.60
CA GLU A 19 41.67 0.73 -24.64
C GLU A 19 40.63 1.03 -23.55
N THR A 20 41.13 1.02 -22.31
CA THR A 20 40.45 1.27 -21.05
C THR A 20 40.40 2.77 -20.75
N GLU A 21 39.24 3.36 -20.52
CA GLU A 21 39.16 4.66 -19.84
C GLU A 21 37.96 4.77 -18.89
N SER A 22 38.30 5.19 -17.67
CA SER A 22 37.46 5.67 -16.60
C SER A 22 36.83 7.02 -16.95
N THR A 23 35.51 7.20 -16.77
CA THR A 23 34.93 8.54 -16.62
C THR A 23 33.76 8.57 -15.65
N ILE A 24 33.88 9.55 -14.77
CA ILE A 24 32.96 10.04 -13.75
C ILE A 24 31.76 10.70 -14.48
N PHE A 25 30.55 10.24 -14.21
CA PHE A 25 29.33 10.95 -14.64
C PHE A 25 28.98 12.02 -13.60
N ALA A 26 29.07 13.28 -14.03
CA ALA A 26 28.48 14.42 -13.34
C ALA A 26 27.03 14.58 -13.83
N ASP A 27 26.07 14.40 -12.92
CA ASP A 27 24.67 14.75 -13.15
C ASP A 27 24.49 16.26 -12.89
N THR A 28 24.26 17.02 -13.96
CA THR A 28 23.71 18.38 -13.87
C THR A 28 22.26 18.34 -14.33
N SER A 29 21.32 18.26 -13.38
CA SER A 29 19.91 18.56 -13.64
C SER A 29 19.66 20.06 -13.40
N THR A 30 19.52 20.80 -14.49
CA THR A 30 18.96 22.15 -14.49
C THR A 30 17.44 22.05 -14.44
N CYS A 31 16.83 22.30 -13.29
CA CYS A 31 15.39 22.54 -13.17
C CYS A 31 15.09 24.00 -13.54
N ALA A 32 14.51 24.21 -14.72
CA ALA A 32 13.79 25.45 -15.03
C ALA A 32 12.42 25.38 -14.34
N MET A 33 12.14 26.36 -13.47
CA MET A 33 10.85 26.53 -12.82
C MET A 33 9.95 27.38 -13.72
N ASP A 34 8.92 26.78 -14.29
CA ASP A 34 7.77 27.52 -14.84
C ASP A 34 6.80 27.81 -13.68
N LEU A 35 6.83 29.06 -13.23
CA LEU A 35 5.83 29.67 -12.36
C LEU A 35 4.63 30.10 -13.20
N GLU A 36 3.48 29.46 -13.04
CA GLU A 36 2.19 30.08 -13.34
C GLU A 36 1.02 29.41 -12.59
N GLY A 37 0.35 30.18 -11.72
CA GLY A 37 -1.11 30.09 -11.57
C GLY A 37 -1.72 29.31 -10.39
N SER A 38 -1.80 29.94 -9.21
CA SER A 38 -2.96 29.81 -8.28
C SER A 38 -3.36 28.38 -7.82
N MET A 39 -2.46 27.62 -7.17
CA MET A 39 -2.92 26.58 -6.23
C MET A 39 -3.56 27.25 -5.01
N GLY A 40 -4.86 26.99 -4.82
CA GLY A 40 -5.64 27.53 -3.72
C GLY A 40 -4.95 27.30 -2.37
N MET A 41 -4.92 28.35 -1.57
CA MET A 41 -4.26 28.50 -0.26
C MET A 41 -4.66 27.45 0.80
N LEU A 42 -5.56 26.52 0.47
CA LEU A 42 -6.22 25.58 1.38
C LEU A 42 -5.92 24.11 1.07
N VAL A 43 -5.13 23.80 0.04
CA VAL A 43 -4.75 22.41 -0.25
C VAL A 43 -3.41 22.11 0.43
N PRO A 44 -3.35 21.16 1.39
CA PRO A 44 -2.10 20.81 2.05
C PRO A 44 -1.13 20.15 1.07
N LEU A 45 0.16 20.32 1.30
CA LEU A 45 1.24 19.77 0.48
C LEU A 45 1.56 18.32 0.91
N SER A 46 2.18 17.53 0.05
CA SER A 46 2.68 16.20 0.42
C SER A 46 4.20 16.24 0.62
N PHE A 47 4.71 15.51 1.61
CA PHE A 47 6.15 15.37 1.78
C PHE A 47 6.79 14.61 0.60
N PRO A 48 8.01 15.00 0.16
CA PRO A 48 8.73 14.26 -0.87
C PRO A 48 9.08 12.85 -0.38
N GLN A 49 8.33 11.85 -0.84
CA GLN A 49 8.63 10.43 -0.62
C GLN A 49 9.71 10.00 -1.62
N LYS A 50 10.76 9.29 -1.16
CA LYS A 50 11.65 8.56 -2.08
C LYS A 50 10.85 7.45 -2.76
N GLN A 51 10.27 7.76 -3.93
CA GLN A 51 9.52 6.79 -4.71
C GLN A 51 10.43 5.61 -5.10
N LYS A 52 10.14 4.42 -4.56
CA LYS A 52 10.61 3.19 -5.19
C LYS A 52 9.72 2.93 -6.40
N ALA A 53 10.33 2.50 -7.51
CA ALA A 53 9.59 2.13 -8.71
C ALA A 53 8.51 1.08 -8.36
N PRO A 54 7.28 1.21 -8.88
CA PRO A 54 6.20 0.29 -8.56
C PRO A 54 6.47 -1.08 -9.18
N LYS A 55 6.37 -2.12 -8.35
CA LYS A 55 6.47 -3.52 -8.79
C LYS A 55 5.24 -3.90 -9.62
N ASN A 56 5.46 -4.67 -10.67
CA ASN A 56 4.38 -5.18 -11.53
C ASN A 56 3.49 -6.17 -10.74
N THR A 57 2.24 -6.39 -11.14
CA THR A 57 1.28 -7.26 -10.42
C THR A 57 1.78 -8.70 -10.26
N LYS A 58 2.58 -9.19 -11.22
CA LYS A 58 3.28 -10.48 -11.13
C LYS A 58 4.44 -10.54 -10.13
N GLU A 59 4.92 -9.39 -9.65
CA GLU A 59 6.02 -9.27 -8.70
C GLU A 59 5.52 -8.99 -7.26
N LEU A 60 4.23 -8.68 -7.09
CA LEU A 60 3.61 -8.40 -5.79
C LEU A 60 3.26 -9.69 -5.02
N PHE A 61 2.99 -10.77 -5.75
CA PHE A 61 2.94 -12.13 -5.23
C PHE A 61 4.27 -12.81 -5.61
N GLU A 62 5.24 -12.80 -4.68
CA GLU A 62 6.58 -13.32 -4.94
C GLU A 62 6.54 -14.75 -5.50
N ASP A 63 6.91 -14.90 -6.78
CA ASP A 63 7.40 -16.16 -7.36
C ASP A 63 6.40 -17.33 -7.20
N ASP A 64 5.18 -17.16 -7.71
CA ASP A 64 4.13 -18.19 -7.63
C ASP A 64 4.52 -19.52 -8.32
N ASP A 65 5.57 -19.52 -9.16
CA ASP A 65 6.09 -20.71 -9.85
C ASP A 65 7.23 -21.44 -9.11
N VAL A 66 7.69 -20.92 -7.97
CA VAL A 66 8.81 -21.52 -7.21
C VAL A 66 8.31 -22.62 -6.29
N ALA A 67 8.81 -23.84 -6.54
CA ALA A 67 8.52 -24.99 -5.72
C ALA A 67 8.99 -24.79 -4.27
N VAL A 68 8.19 -25.27 -3.32
CA VAL A 68 8.48 -25.17 -1.88
C VAL A 68 8.69 -26.57 -1.35
N GLU A 69 9.80 -26.77 -0.66
CA GLU A 69 10.08 -28.00 0.06
C GLU A 69 9.12 -28.19 1.25
N CYS A 70 8.79 -29.44 1.55
CA CYS A 70 7.99 -29.82 2.70
C CYS A 70 8.61 -29.35 4.03
N LEU A 71 7.74 -29.20 5.03
CA LEU A 71 8.07 -28.84 6.40
C LEU A 71 9.04 -29.83 7.06
N LEU A 72 8.94 -31.10 6.71
CA LEU A 72 9.59 -32.22 7.41
C LEU A 72 10.39 -33.15 6.49
N CYS A 73 10.31 -32.96 5.17
CA CYS A 73 11.09 -33.73 4.21
C CYS A 73 11.56 -32.86 3.04
N LYS A 74 12.31 -33.47 2.11
CA LYS A 74 12.90 -32.81 0.94
C LYS A 74 12.03 -32.86 -0.31
N LEU A 75 10.76 -33.26 -0.19
CA LEU A 75 9.84 -33.25 -1.33
C LEU A 75 9.41 -31.81 -1.62
N GLU A 76 9.43 -31.44 -2.90
CA GLU A 76 9.09 -30.11 -3.39
C GLU A 76 7.71 -30.12 -4.03
N PHE A 77 6.95 -29.05 -3.80
CA PHE A 77 5.58 -28.91 -4.31
C PHE A 77 5.36 -27.50 -4.87
N LYS A 78 4.65 -27.42 -6.00
CA LYS A 78 4.18 -26.14 -6.55
C LYS A 78 2.86 -25.74 -5.90
N MET A 79 2.86 -24.68 -5.11
CA MET A 79 1.70 -24.33 -4.27
C MET A 79 0.44 -23.94 -5.06
N GLU A 80 0.54 -23.38 -6.27
CA GLU A 80 -0.65 -23.04 -7.09
C GLU A 80 -1.40 -24.28 -7.62
N SER A 81 -0.67 -25.27 -8.13
CA SER A 81 -1.25 -26.43 -8.81
C SER A 81 -1.37 -27.66 -7.90
N GLU A 82 -0.48 -27.80 -6.91
CA GLU A 82 -0.30 -29.02 -6.13
C GLU A 82 -0.66 -28.84 -4.65
N GLN A 83 -1.30 -27.72 -4.26
CA GLN A 83 -1.73 -27.48 -2.86
C GLN A 83 -2.42 -28.69 -2.22
N LYS A 84 -3.37 -29.32 -2.94
CA LYS A 84 -4.09 -30.50 -2.45
C LYS A 84 -3.18 -31.71 -2.27
N MET A 85 -2.20 -31.89 -3.16
CA MET A 85 -1.22 -32.98 -3.05
C MET A 85 -0.27 -32.74 -1.88
N PHE A 86 0.17 -31.50 -1.68
CA PHE A 86 0.98 -31.09 -0.53
C PHE A 86 0.27 -31.35 0.80
N LEU A 87 -1.00 -30.92 0.95
CA LEU A 87 -1.78 -31.15 2.16
C LEU A 87 -2.01 -32.65 2.42
N LYS A 88 -2.25 -33.43 1.36
CA LYS A 88 -2.36 -34.89 1.46
C LYS A 88 -1.04 -35.53 1.91
N HIS A 89 0.09 -35.06 1.38
CA HIS A 89 1.41 -35.51 1.77
C HIS A 89 1.70 -35.24 3.25
N LEU A 90 1.40 -34.02 3.74
CA LEU A 90 1.53 -33.69 5.17
C LEU A 90 0.68 -34.61 6.06
N PHE A 91 -0.56 -34.87 5.65
CA PHE A 91 -1.47 -35.73 6.40
C PHE A 91 -1.01 -37.19 6.45
N THR A 92 -0.58 -37.75 5.30
CA THR A 92 -0.27 -39.18 5.15
C THR A 92 1.13 -39.54 5.65
N ASP A 93 2.15 -38.81 5.19
CA ASP A 93 3.55 -39.16 5.46
C ASP A 93 4.05 -38.56 6.79
N HIS A 94 3.48 -37.43 7.20
CA HIS A 94 3.95 -36.67 8.37
C HIS A 94 2.95 -36.58 9.51
N ARG A 95 1.71 -37.06 9.34
CA ARG A 95 0.62 -36.96 10.33
C ARG A 95 0.43 -35.52 10.83
N LEU A 96 0.67 -34.55 9.96
CA LEU A 96 0.59 -33.11 10.24
C LEU A 96 -0.59 -32.52 9.49
N VAL A 97 -1.39 -31.71 10.18
CA VAL A 97 -2.57 -31.02 9.65
C VAL A 97 -2.39 -29.52 9.84
N ILE A 98 -2.63 -28.75 8.78
CA ILE A 98 -2.75 -27.29 8.87
C ILE A 98 -4.25 -26.98 8.90
N GLY A 99 -4.73 -26.43 10.00
CA GLY A 99 -6.09 -25.94 10.17
C GLY A 99 -6.35 -24.71 9.29
N ASP A 100 -7.57 -24.62 8.77
CA ASP A 100 -8.09 -23.47 8.01
C ASP A 100 -7.10 -22.90 7.00
N VAL A 101 -6.63 -23.75 6.08
CA VAL A 101 -5.62 -23.38 5.08
C VAL A 101 -6.06 -22.18 4.22
N ASN A 102 -7.37 -22.02 4.02
CA ASN A 102 -7.94 -20.89 3.29
C ASN A 102 -7.70 -19.53 3.97
N GLN A 103 -7.44 -19.53 5.28
CA GLN A 103 -7.13 -18.33 6.06
C GLN A 103 -5.64 -17.98 6.06
N VAL A 104 -4.79 -18.78 5.40
CA VAL A 104 -3.36 -18.50 5.29
C VAL A 104 -3.10 -17.64 4.06
N ALA A 105 -2.77 -16.37 4.28
CA ALA A 105 -2.57 -15.37 3.23
C ALA A 105 -1.53 -15.78 2.16
N SER A 106 -0.46 -16.47 2.58
CA SER A 106 0.57 -17.04 1.70
C SER A 106 1.07 -18.37 2.26
N LEU A 107 0.61 -19.48 1.69
CA LEU A 107 1.00 -20.82 2.11
C LEU A 107 2.51 -21.06 1.93
N LYS A 108 3.12 -20.49 0.89
CA LYS A 108 4.56 -20.58 0.63
C LYS A 108 5.40 -19.99 1.77
N SER A 109 5.11 -18.75 2.16
CA SER A 109 5.84 -18.07 3.24
C SER A 109 5.58 -18.73 4.59
N TYR A 110 4.35 -19.20 4.81
CA TYR A 110 3.96 -19.98 5.97
C TYR A 110 4.80 -21.26 6.11
N VAL A 111 4.92 -22.04 5.02
CA VAL A 111 5.71 -23.28 5.01
C VAL A 111 7.20 -23.01 5.23
N LYS A 112 7.77 -21.96 4.62
CA LYS A 112 9.18 -21.59 4.83
C LYS A 112 9.47 -21.24 6.29
N PHE A 113 8.59 -20.48 6.94
CA PHE A 113 8.73 -20.13 8.35
C PHE A 113 8.69 -21.37 9.23
N TRP A 114 7.66 -22.20 9.09
CA TRP A 114 7.51 -23.40 9.92
C TRP A 114 8.60 -24.44 9.67
N LYS A 115 9.10 -24.57 8.44
CA LYS A 115 10.25 -25.42 8.13
C LYS A 115 11.50 -24.99 8.91
N ALA A 116 11.78 -23.69 8.96
CA ALA A 116 12.90 -23.17 9.75
C ALA A 116 12.66 -23.36 11.25
N ARG A 117 11.41 -23.16 11.71
CA ARG A 117 11.04 -23.29 13.12
C ARG A 117 11.12 -24.73 13.61
N PHE A 118 10.68 -25.71 12.83
CA PHE A 118 10.76 -27.14 13.18
C PHE A 118 12.19 -27.69 13.22
N GLN A 119 13.18 -26.96 12.70
CA GLN A 119 14.59 -27.31 12.91
C GLN A 119 15.08 -26.95 14.33
N SER A 120 14.38 -26.04 15.02
CA SER A 120 14.79 -25.52 16.34
C SER A 120 14.31 -26.34 17.54
N GLY A 121 13.35 -27.26 17.36
CA GLY A 121 12.79 -28.07 18.44
C GLY A 121 11.82 -29.16 17.95
N PRO A 122 11.34 -30.04 18.84
CA PRO A 122 10.40 -31.10 18.50
C PRO A 122 8.99 -30.57 18.19
N LEU A 123 8.23 -31.31 17.38
CA LEU A 123 6.88 -30.94 16.95
C LEU A 123 5.87 -30.75 18.10
N GLU A 124 6.06 -31.45 19.21
CA GLU A 124 5.20 -31.38 20.40
C GLU A 124 5.19 -29.99 21.07
N GLU A 125 6.25 -29.19 20.90
CA GLU A 125 6.34 -27.84 21.45
C GLU A 125 5.59 -26.79 20.61
N PHE A 126 5.38 -27.09 19.33
CA PHE A 126 4.90 -26.13 18.34
C PHE A 126 3.53 -26.47 17.76
N CYS A 127 3.09 -27.71 17.90
CA CYS A 127 1.85 -28.20 17.32
C CYS A 127 0.90 -28.73 18.41
N SER A 128 -0.39 -28.51 18.21
CA SER A 128 -1.44 -29.14 19.02
C SER A 128 -1.47 -30.63 18.73
N VAL A 129 -1.52 -31.47 19.77
CA VAL A 129 -1.60 -32.93 19.60
C VAL A 129 -3.06 -33.39 19.55
N MET A 130 -3.42 -34.04 18.45
CA MET A 130 -4.72 -34.70 18.26
C MET A 130 -4.55 -36.21 18.27
N LYS A 131 -5.47 -36.94 18.91
CA LYS A 131 -5.51 -38.39 18.87
C LYS A 131 -6.66 -38.84 17.99
N MET A 132 -6.36 -39.64 16.97
CA MET A 132 -7.36 -40.24 16.08
C MET A 132 -7.30 -41.76 16.18
N ASP A 133 -8.44 -42.42 16.07
CA ASP A 133 -8.54 -43.88 16.10
C ASP A 133 -8.38 -44.52 14.71
N THR A 134 -7.87 -43.76 13.74
CA THR A 134 -7.75 -44.17 12.34
C THR A 134 -6.42 -43.72 11.75
N THR A 135 -5.79 -44.65 11.03
CA THR A 135 -4.62 -44.39 10.18
C THR A 135 -4.96 -43.57 8.94
N PRO A 136 -3.97 -42.91 8.32
CA PRO A 136 -4.17 -42.20 7.06
C PRO A 136 -4.71 -43.10 5.93
N ASP A 137 -4.48 -44.42 6.03
CA ASP A 137 -4.99 -45.46 5.11
C ASP A 137 -6.43 -45.90 5.41
N GLY A 138 -7.09 -45.30 6.40
CA GLY A 138 -8.45 -45.64 6.81
C GLY A 138 -8.59 -46.92 7.64
N LYS A 139 -7.47 -47.52 8.08
CA LYS A 139 -7.49 -48.67 9.00
C LYS A 139 -7.61 -48.19 10.44
N TYR A 140 -8.46 -48.83 11.23
CA TYR A 140 -8.61 -48.55 12.64
C TYR A 140 -7.29 -48.81 13.40
N SER A 141 -6.79 -47.79 14.08
CA SER A 141 -5.62 -47.86 14.96
C SER A 141 -5.86 -46.89 16.10
N LYS A 142 -5.95 -47.43 17.32
CA LYS A 142 -6.33 -46.67 18.50
C LYS A 142 -5.20 -45.69 18.91
N ASP A 143 -5.57 -44.48 19.30
CA ASP A 143 -4.65 -43.45 19.84
C ASP A 143 -3.51 -43.03 18.88
N GLU A 144 -3.76 -42.94 17.57
CA GLU A 144 -2.77 -42.37 16.66
C GLU A 144 -2.59 -40.87 16.87
N VAL A 145 -1.34 -40.46 17.08
CA VAL A 145 -0.95 -39.07 17.29
C VAL A 145 -0.83 -38.33 15.96
N TYR A 146 -1.59 -37.26 15.84
CA TYR A 146 -1.50 -36.27 14.76
C TYR A 146 -1.12 -34.92 15.35
N PHE A 147 -0.35 -34.15 14.60
CA PHE A 147 0.05 -32.79 14.95
C PHE A 147 -0.79 -31.80 14.16
N MET A 148 -1.29 -30.75 14.80
CA MET A 148 -2.09 -29.73 14.15
C MET A 148 -1.51 -28.33 14.38
N LEU A 149 -1.33 -27.59 13.29
CA LEU A 149 -1.07 -26.16 13.28
C LEU A 149 -2.39 -25.42 13.07
N SER A 150 -2.76 -24.53 13.99
CA SER A 150 -4.00 -23.76 13.92
C SER A 150 -3.82 -22.42 14.62
N ASP A 151 -4.70 -21.47 14.30
CA ASP A 151 -4.85 -20.17 14.96
C ASP A 151 -5.06 -20.21 16.49
N ILE A 152 -5.45 -21.37 17.05
CA ILE A 152 -5.46 -21.60 18.51
C ILE A 152 -4.06 -21.39 19.12
N LEU A 153 -3.00 -21.65 18.36
CA LEU A 153 -1.62 -21.48 18.82
C LEU A 153 -1.18 -20.03 18.64
N PRO A 154 -0.69 -19.34 19.69
CA PRO A 154 -0.31 -17.93 19.61
C PRO A 154 0.74 -17.63 18.53
N GLU A 155 1.73 -18.51 18.37
CA GLU A 155 2.79 -18.35 17.37
C GLU A 155 2.25 -18.53 15.93
N ASP A 156 1.33 -19.47 15.72
CA ASP A 156 0.68 -19.67 14.41
C ASP A 156 -0.26 -18.51 14.06
N LYS A 157 -1.02 -18.02 15.05
CA LYS A 157 -1.90 -16.86 14.91
C LYS A 157 -1.13 -15.61 14.50
N GLN A 158 -0.05 -15.29 15.23
CA GLN A 158 0.82 -14.15 14.91
C GLN A 158 1.44 -14.26 13.52
N LEU A 159 1.82 -15.47 13.10
CA LEU A 159 2.33 -15.69 11.75
C LEU A 159 1.26 -15.44 10.68
N ARG A 160 0.04 -15.97 10.86
CA ARG A 160 -1.07 -15.76 9.92
C ARG A 160 -1.42 -14.28 9.80
N GLU A 161 -1.56 -13.58 10.93
CA GLU A 161 -1.80 -12.14 10.98
C GLU A 161 -0.66 -11.36 10.31
N GLY A 162 0.59 -11.71 10.61
CA GLY A 162 1.75 -11.05 10.00
C GLY A 162 1.85 -11.26 8.48
N LEU A 163 1.48 -12.44 7.98
CA LEU A 163 1.39 -12.72 6.54
C LEU A 163 0.23 -11.97 5.89
N GLN A 164 -0.93 -11.90 6.56
CA GLN A 164 -2.08 -11.14 6.08
C GLN A 164 -1.75 -9.66 5.99
N ARG A 165 -1.19 -9.06 7.05
CA ARG A 165 -0.77 -7.65 7.09
C ARG A 165 0.23 -7.32 5.98
N LYS A 166 1.22 -8.19 5.74
CA LYS A 166 2.16 -8.03 4.62
C LYS A 166 1.43 -8.02 3.28
N ARG A 167 0.49 -8.94 3.06
CA ARG A 167 -0.32 -8.99 1.83
C ARG A 167 -1.19 -7.74 1.68
N LEU A 168 -1.84 -7.30 2.76
CA LEU A 168 -2.69 -6.10 2.78
C LEU A 168 -1.88 -4.85 2.44
N ASN A 169 -0.71 -4.66 3.06
CA ASN A 169 0.16 -3.50 2.78
C ASN A 169 0.54 -3.40 1.29
N VAL A 170 0.92 -4.53 0.69
CA VAL A 170 1.25 -4.60 -0.75
C VAL A 170 0.05 -4.21 -1.62
N ILE A 171 -1.15 -4.62 -1.22
CA ILE A 171 -2.41 -4.31 -1.93
C ILE A 171 -2.79 -2.85 -1.77
N LEU A 172 -2.62 -2.27 -0.57
CA LEU A 172 -2.85 -0.86 -0.30
C LEU A 172 -1.87 0.03 -1.08
N GLU A 173 -0.60 -0.34 -1.15
CA GLU A 173 0.40 0.34 -1.99
C GLU A 173 -0.02 0.32 -3.46
N ARG A 174 -0.49 -0.83 -3.95
CA ARG A 174 -0.99 -0.95 -5.32
C ARG A 174 -2.23 -0.11 -5.57
N GLN A 175 -3.17 -0.09 -4.63
CA GLN A 175 -4.37 0.74 -4.74
C GLN A 175 -4.03 2.23 -4.74
N LYS A 176 -3.12 2.67 -3.85
CA LYS A 176 -2.63 4.04 -3.81
C LYS A 176 -2.04 4.44 -5.17
N PHE A 177 -1.19 3.59 -5.73
CA PHE A 177 -0.64 3.80 -7.07
C PHE A 177 -1.73 3.92 -8.14
N GLU A 178 -2.72 3.03 -8.16
CA GLU A 178 -3.81 3.06 -9.14
C GLU A 178 -4.68 4.32 -9.06
N ARG A 179 -4.77 4.94 -7.89
CA ARG A 179 -5.46 6.23 -7.68
C ARG A 179 -4.66 7.44 -8.14
N GLU A 180 -3.35 7.43 -7.90
CA GLU A 180 -2.46 8.54 -8.22
C GLU A 180 -1.98 8.53 -9.68
N ASP A 181 -2.04 7.36 -10.34
CA ASP A 181 -1.57 7.20 -11.71
C ASP A 181 -2.51 7.85 -12.73
N MET A 182 -2.00 8.92 -13.36
CA MET A 182 -2.64 9.68 -14.44
C MET A 182 -2.27 9.18 -15.84
N THR A 183 -1.39 8.18 -15.95
CA THR A 183 -0.91 7.66 -17.24
C THR A 183 -1.81 6.56 -17.81
N TYR A 184 -2.93 6.27 -17.14
CA TYR A 184 -3.87 5.26 -17.57
C TYR A 184 -4.46 5.61 -18.94
N SER A 185 -4.36 4.66 -19.87
CA SER A 185 -4.89 4.78 -21.22
C SER A 185 -5.39 3.43 -21.73
N GLN A 186 -6.70 3.28 -21.86
CA GLN A 186 -7.34 2.05 -22.36
C GLN A 186 -8.60 2.37 -23.18
N ASP A 187 -8.93 1.49 -24.12
CA ASP A 187 -10.17 1.62 -24.89
C ASP A 187 -11.38 1.16 -24.06
N CYS A 188 -12.49 1.88 -24.16
CA CYS A 188 -13.72 1.49 -23.48
C CYS A 188 -14.26 0.14 -23.99
N LEU A 189 -14.73 -0.71 -23.07
CA LEU A 189 -15.25 -2.05 -23.38
C LEU A 189 -16.52 -2.04 -24.26
N PHE A 190 -17.28 -0.96 -24.23
CA PHE A 190 -18.61 -0.87 -24.84
C PHE A 190 -18.72 0.18 -25.96
N CYS A 191 -17.83 1.17 -25.98
CA CYS A 191 -17.85 2.24 -26.99
C CYS A 191 -16.48 2.44 -27.65
N ARG A 192 -16.39 3.42 -28.56
CA ARG A 192 -15.14 3.75 -29.29
C ARG A 192 -14.34 4.86 -28.61
N LYS A 193 -14.71 5.24 -27.38
CA LYS A 193 -14.00 6.26 -26.62
C LYS A 193 -12.76 5.64 -26.01
N LYS A 194 -11.63 6.33 -26.14
CA LYS A 194 -10.41 6.05 -25.40
C LYS A 194 -10.49 6.75 -24.04
N LEU A 195 -10.28 5.99 -22.97
CA LEU A 195 -10.29 6.46 -21.60
C LEU A 195 -8.86 6.81 -21.23
N GLU A 196 -8.63 8.07 -20.86
CA GLU A 196 -7.33 8.65 -20.54
C GLU A 196 -7.47 9.46 -19.25
N GLY A 197 -6.44 9.48 -18.40
CA GLY A 197 -6.47 10.17 -17.11
C GLY A 197 -6.35 9.18 -15.95
N THR A 198 -7.25 9.26 -14.97
CA THR A 198 -7.26 8.30 -13.85
C THR A 198 -8.07 7.05 -14.18
N ARG A 199 -7.79 5.96 -13.46
CA ARG A 199 -8.65 4.76 -13.47
C ARG A 199 -10.04 5.06 -12.90
N ALA A 200 -10.17 6.01 -11.99
CA ALA A 200 -11.46 6.44 -11.45
C ALA A 200 -12.35 7.02 -12.56
N ASP A 201 -11.80 7.89 -13.42
CA ASP A 201 -12.51 8.46 -14.58
C ASP A 201 -12.99 7.37 -15.54
N ALA A 202 -12.19 6.32 -15.72
CA ALA A 202 -12.54 5.18 -16.56
C ALA A 202 -13.73 4.38 -15.98
N LEU A 203 -13.74 4.15 -14.67
CA LEU A 203 -14.84 3.49 -13.97
C LEU A 203 -16.11 4.35 -13.97
N GLU A 204 -15.98 5.66 -13.76
CA GLU A 204 -17.08 6.61 -13.83
C GLU A 204 -17.70 6.64 -15.23
N HIS A 205 -16.87 6.64 -16.29
CA HIS A 205 -17.38 6.53 -17.65
C HIS A 205 -18.20 5.26 -17.88
N LEU A 206 -17.75 4.11 -17.36
CA LEU A 206 -18.50 2.85 -17.45
C LEU A 206 -19.83 2.93 -16.68
N ALA A 207 -19.84 3.57 -15.50
CA ALA A 207 -21.04 3.75 -14.70
C ALA A 207 -22.05 4.71 -15.35
N GLU A 208 -21.62 5.88 -15.81
CA GLU A 208 -22.51 6.91 -16.36
C GLU A 208 -23.03 6.58 -17.76
N TYR A 209 -22.14 6.19 -18.68
CA TYR A 209 -22.48 6.04 -20.10
C TYR A 209 -22.94 4.64 -20.46
N HIS A 210 -22.60 3.64 -19.64
CA HIS A 210 -22.94 2.23 -19.90
C HIS A 210 -23.81 1.60 -18.79
N ASN A 211 -24.04 2.31 -17.68
CA ASN A 211 -24.68 1.79 -16.46
C ASN A 211 -24.02 0.48 -16.01
N PHE A 212 -22.72 0.36 -16.20
CA PHE A 212 -21.92 -0.78 -15.80
C PHE A 212 -21.18 -0.41 -14.51
N ASN A 213 -21.75 -0.83 -13.38
CA ASN A 213 -21.25 -0.45 -12.06
C ASN A 213 -20.39 -1.58 -11.49
N LEU A 214 -19.09 -1.29 -11.29
CA LEU A 214 -18.12 -2.18 -10.66
C LEU A 214 -17.87 -1.86 -9.19
N GLY A 215 -18.45 -0.78 -8.67
CA GLY A 215 -18.13 -0.22 -7.36
C GLY A 215 -17.28 1.05 -7.45
N ARG A 216 -17.00 1.65 -6.28
CA ARG A 216 -16.12 2.82 -6.18
C ARG A 216 -14.67 2.43 -6.44
N SER A 217 -13.89 3.32 -7.02
CA SER A 217 -12.44 3.14 -7.22
C SER A 217 -11.71 2.82 -5.90
N ASP A 218 -12.16 3.38 -4.78
CA ASP A 218 -11.58 3.14 -3.44
C ASP A 218 -11.77 1.72 -2.92
N ASN A 219 -12.70 0.96 -3.50
CA ASN A 219 -13.00 -0.41 -3.09
C ASN A 219 -12.37 -1.44 -4.02
N LEU A 220 -11.73 -0.99 -5.11
CA LEU A 220 -11.16 -1.84 -6.14
C LEU A 220 -9.64 -1.80 -6.11
N VAL A 221 -9.04 -2.93 -6.49
CA VAL A 221 -7.60 -3.09 -6.68
C VAL A 221 -7.37 -3.95 -7.93
N PHE A 222 -6.26 -3.71 -8.62
CA PHE A 222 -5.93 -4.38 -9.88
C PHE A 222 -6.99 -4.10 -10.95
N ILE A 223 -7.39 -2.82 -11.08
CA ILE A 223 -8.44 -2.38 -11.99
C ILE A 223 -8.14 -2.79 -13.44
N ASP A 224 -6.87 -2.75 -13.84
CA ASP A 224 -6.43 -3.11 -15.19
C ASP A 224 -6.75 -4.59 -15.50
N GLU A 225 -6.37 -5.49 -14.58
CA GLU A 225 -6.64 -6.93 -14.70
C GLU A 225 -8.14 -7.23 -14.61
N LEU A 226 -8.88 -6.52 -13.75
CA LEU A 226 -10.33 -6.66 -13.64
C LEU A 226 -11.00 -6.34 -14.98
N LEU A 227 -10.67 -5.21 -15.58
CA LEU A 227 -11.23 -4.79 -16.87
C LEU A 227 -10.83 -5.73 -17.99
N GLU A 228 -9.60 -6.24 -17.99
CA GLU A 228 -9.15 -7.26 -18.96
C GLU A 228 -9.90 -8.58 -18.80
N GLN A 229 -10.12 -9.07 -17.58
CA GLN A 229 -10.90 -10.29 -17.34
C GLN A 229 -12.36 -10.11 -17.76
N ILE A 230 -12.95 -8.95 -17.50
CA ILE A 230 -14.29 -8.62 -17.97
C ILE A 230 -14.31 -8.60 -19.51
N HIS A 231 -13.32 -7.97 -20.13
CA HIS A 231 -13.17 -7.93 -21.58
C HIS A 231 -13.12 -9.34 -22.18
N LEU A 232 -12.27 -10.21 -21.62
CA LEU A 232 -12.11 -11.60 -22.06
C LEU A 232 -13.40 -12.40 -21.93
N ARG A 233 -14.17 -12.20 -20.84
CA ARG A 233 -15.49 -12.86 -20.68
C ARG A 233 -16.51 -12.39 -21.70
N LEU A 234 -16.55 -11.09 -21.98
CA LEU A 234 -17.43 -10.52 -22.99
C LEU A 234 -17.05 -10.97 -24.41
N GLN A 235 -15.75 -11.13 -24.71
CA GLN A 235 -15.26 -11.69 -25.97
C GLN A 235 -15.65 -13.16 -26.14
N ASN A 236 -15.59 -13.95 -25.07
CA ASN A 236 -16.06 -15.34 -25.04
C ASN A 236 -17.59 -15.48 -25.04
N LEU A 237 -18.30 -14.36 -25.21
CA LEU A 237 -19.75 -14.27 -25.24
C LEU A 237 -20.41 -14.86 -23.98
N ARG A 238 -19.74 -14.75 -22.83
CA ARG A 238 -20.24 -15.23 -21.55
C ARG A 238 -20.75 -14.07 -20.71
N CYS A 239 -21.94 -14.21 -20.13
CA CYS A 239 -22.50 -13.20 -19.24
C CYS A 239 -21.79 -13.20 -17.88
N LEU A 240 -21.41 -12.02 -17.40
CA LEU A 240 -20.67 -11.80 -16.14
C LEU A 240 -21.46 -12.20 -14.89
N PHE A 241 -22.79 -12.12 -14.96
CA PHE A 241 -23.65 -12.44 -13.83
C PHE A 241 -24.09 -13.91 -13.84
N CYS A 242 -24.76 -14.36 -14.90
CA CYS A 242 -25.38 -15.69 -14.95
C CYS A 242 -24.50 -16.79 -15.58
N ASN A 243 -23.28 -16.46 -16.00
CA ASN A 243 -22.32 -17.37 -16.66
C ASN A 243 -22.83 -18.11 -17.92
N ASN A 244 -24.02 -17.75 -18.42
CA ASN A 244 -24.56 -18.31 -19.66
C ASN A 244 -23.70 -17.88 -20.85
N GLN A 245 -23.45 -18.82 -21.76
CA GLN A 245 -22.75 -18.57 -23.01
C GLN A 245 -23.75 -18.26 -24.13
N PHE A 246 -23.42 -17.27 -24.94
CA PHE A 246 -24.23 -16.79 -26.05
C PHE A 246 -23.51 -17.01 -27.37
N TYR A 247 -24.26 -17.14 -28.45
CA TYR A 247 -23.71 -17.35 -29.79
C TYR A 247 -23.40 -16.03 -30.52
N GLU A 248 -24.01 -14.92 -30.09
CA GLU A 248 -23.81 -13.61 -30.71
C GLU A 248 -23.68 -12.48 -29.67
N LYS A 249 -22.82 -11.50 -29.96
CA LYS A 249 -22.61 -10.31 -29.11
C LYS A 249 -23.89 -9.51 -28.90
N ARG A 250 -24.76 -9.42 -29.93
CA ARG A 250 -26.06 -8.74 -29.81
C ARG A 250 -26.97 -9.43 -28.80
N ALA A 251 -27.07 -10.76 -28.86
CA ALA A 251 -27.87 -11.55 -27.93
C ALA A 251 -27.36 -11.41 -26.48
N LEU A 252 -26.04 -11.39 -26.27
CA LEU A 252 -25.43 -11.14 -24.96
C LEU A 252 -25.75 -9.72 -24.45
N SER A 253 -25.53 -8.68 -25.26
CA SER A 253 -25.80 -7.30 -24.85
C SER A 253 -27.29 -7.06 -24.57
N GLU A 254 -28.19 -7.67 -25.35
CA GLU A 254 -29.63 -7.59 -25.14
C GLU A 254 -30.05 -8.36 -23.88
N HIS A 255 -29.45 -9.52 -23.62
CA HIS A 255 -29.64 -10.27 -22.38
C HIS A 255 -29.22 -9.46 -21.15
N MET A 256 -28.00 -8.91 -21.14
CA MET A 256 -27.49 -8.11 -20.03
C MET A 256 -28.33 -6.86 -19.78
N ARG A 257 -28.85 -6.22 -20.84
CA ARG A 257 -29.75 -5.08 -20.73
C ARG A 257 -31.12 -5.46 -20.18
N LYS A 258 -31.76 -6.50 -20.72
CA LYS A 258 -33.12 -6.92 -20.31
C LYS A 258 -33.17 -7.49 -18.90
N LYS A 259 -32.15 -8.26 -18.51
CA LYS A 259 -32.06 -8.87 -17.17
C LYS A 259 -31.29 -8.04 -16.15
N GLN A 260 -30.80 -6.86 -16.53
CA GLN A 260 -29.94 -6.00 -15.68
C GLN A 260 -28.72 -6.73 -15.10
N HIS A 261 -28.16 -7.68 -15.85
CA HIS A 261 -26.91 -8.37 -15.51
C HIS A 261 -25.70 -7.48 -15.86
N LYS A 262 -25.67 -6.27 -15.30
CA LYS A 262 -24.62 -5.26 -15.51
C LYS A 262 -23.63 -5.19 -14.35
N CYS A 263 -23.76 -6.07 -13.37
CA CYS A 263 -22.84 -6.24 -12.25
C CYS A 263 -22.12 -7.59 -12.36
N ILE A 264 -20.99 -7.69 -11.66
CA ILE A 264 -20.33 -8.97 -11.40
C ILE A 264 -21.23 -9.78 -10.46
N ASN A 265 -21.34 -11.08 -10.70
CA ASN A 265 -22.11 -11.95 -9.80
C ASN A 265 -21.45 -11.98 -8.40
N PRO A 266 -22.17 -11.62 -7.33
CA PRO A 266 -21.66 -11.77 -5.97
C PRO A 266 -21.31 -13.22 -5.62
N GLU A 267 -21.93 -14.23 -6.23
CA GLU A 267 -21.72 -15.65 -5.92
C GLU A 267 -20.41 -16.26 -6.45
N HIS A 268 -19.63 -15.51 -7.25
CA HIS A 268 -18.42 -16.06 -7.87
C HIS A 268 -17.15 -15.47 -7.28
N THR A 269 -16.46 -16.30 -6.50
CA THR A 269 -15.23 -15.95 -5.76
C THR A 269 -14.01 -15.62 -6.63
N GLU A 270 -14.08 -15.87 -7.94
CA GLU A 270 -12.96 -15.60 -8.86
C GLU A 270 -12.69 -14.10 -9.02
N MET A 271 -13.71 -13.26 -8.81
CA MET A 271 -13.59 -11.80 -8.92
C MET A 271 -13.36 -11.13 -7.57
N ASP A 272 -13.48 -11.86 -6.47
CA ASP A 272 -13.30 -11.37 -5.11
C ASP A 272 -11.90 -10.76 -4.90
N LYS A 273 -10.88 -11.31 -5.57
CA LYS A 273 -9.51 -10.80 -5.50
C LYS A 273 -9.35 -9.34 -5.96
N TYR A 274 -10.32 -8.76 -6.67
CA TYR A 274 -10.26 -7.38 -7.14
C TYR A 274 -10.86 -6.38 -6.14
N PHE A 275 -11.41 -6.85 -5.04
CA PHE A 275 -12.09 -6.01 -4.07
C PHE A 275 -11.34 -5.98 -2.73
N ILE A 276 -11.00 -4.77 -2.25
CA ILE A 276 -10.15 -4.55 -1.07
C ILE A 276 -10.61 -5.19 0.26
N VAL A 277 -11.90 -5.22 0.62
CA VAL A 277 -12.37 -5.79 1.90
C VAL A 277 -12.12 -7.28 2.01
N ASN A 278 -11.95 -8.02 0.91
CA ASN A 278 -11.50 -9.42 0.94
C ASN A 278 -10.07 -9.59 1.48
N TYR A 279 -9.37 -8.48 1.70
CA TYR A 279 -8.03 -8.46 2.27
C TYR A 279 -7.98 -7.84 3.67
N LEU A 280 -9.07 -7.23 4.16
CA LEU A 280 -9.11 -6.59 5.48
C LEU A 280 -9.23 -7.62 6.60
N GLU A 281 -10.18 -8.56 6.50
CA GLU A 281 -10.43 -9.55 7.54
C GLU A 281 -9.97 -10.96 7.12
N ILE A 282 -9.28 -11.66 8.02
CA ILE A 282 -8.80 -13.02 7.77
C ILE A 282 -9.99 -13.96 7.64
N GLY A 283 -10.12 -14.58 6.47
CA GLY A 283 -11.11 -15.62 6.23
C GLY A 283 -12.54 -15.13 6.03
N LYS A 284 -12.77 -13.81 5.99
CA LYS A 284 -14.08 -13.24 5.70
C LYS A 284 -14.15 -12.66 4.29
N SER A 285 -15.24 -12.96 3.58
CA SER A 285 -15.56 -12.32 2.31
C SER A 285 -16.33 -11.01 2.52
N TRP A 286 -16.36 -10.11 1.52
CA TRP A 286 -17.19 -8.89 1.59
C TRP A 286 -18.64 -9.17 2.00
N LYS A 287 -19.18 -10.34 1.64
CA LYS A 287 -20.55 -10.72 1.99
C LYS A 287 -20.74 -10.95 3.48
N GLU A 288 -19.78 -11.61 4.12
CA GLU A 288 -19.87 -11.92 5.55
C GLU A 288 -19.72 -10.63 6.38
N VAL A 289 -18.91 -9.69 5.89
CA VAL A 289 -18.80 -8.33 6.48
C VAL A 289 -20.08 -7.51 6.29
N GLU A 290 -20.74 -7.61 5.13
CA GLU A 290 -22.01 -6.92 4.85
C GLU A 290 -23.18 -7.50 5.68
N GLU A 291 -23.23 -8.83 5.85
CA GLU A 291 -24.25 -9.50 6.68
C GLU A 291 -24.09 -9.20 8.18
N GLU A 292 -22.87 -8.96 8.67
CA GLU A 292 -22.61 -8.58 10.07
C GLU A 292 -23.04 -7.13 10.39
N GLN A 293 -22.99 -6.21 9.42
CA GLN A 293 -23.40 -4.81 9.61
C GLN A 293 -24.92 -4.59 9.67
N ASP A 294 -25.73 -5.54 9.21
CA ASP A 294 -27.20 -5.48 9.26
C ASP A 294 -27.79 -6.07 10.58
N GLY A 295 -26.95 -6.46 11.54
CA GLY A 295 -27.36 -6.87 12.88
C GLY A 295 -27.82 -5.69 13.76
N PRO A 296 -28.82 -5.87 14.66
CA PRO A 296 -29.22 -4.80 15.58
C PRO A 296 -28.05 -4.47 16.50
N LEU A 297 -27.55 -3.23 16.40
CA LEU A 297 -26.54 -2.62 17.27
C LEU A 297 -26.87 -2.93 18.75
N GLY A 298 -26.18 -3.92 19.31
CA GLY A 298 -26.13 -4.14 20.75
C GLY A 298 -25.24 -3.08 21.38
N PRO A 299 -25.38 -2.81 22.69
CA PRO A 299 -24.55 -1.81 23.36
C PRO A 299 -23.10 -2.29 23.35
N GLU A 300 -22.30 -1.66 22.50
CA GLU A 300 -20.87 -1.89 22.38
C GLU A 300 -20.18 -1.44 23.67
N ASP A 301 -19.50 -2.39 24.32
CA ASP A 301 -18.54 -2.13 25.38
C ASP A 301 -17.41 -1.28 24.80
N GLU A 302 -17.20 -0.12 25.42
CA GLU A 302 -16.11 0.81 25.16
C GLU A 302 -14.75 0.13 25.35
N SER A 303 -14.19 -0.39 24.26
CA SER A 303 -12.75 -0.62 24.13
C SER A 303 -12.19 0.28 23.03
N TRP A 304 -12.20 1.58 23.28
CA TRP A 304 -11.52 2.63 22.49
C TRP A 304 -9.98 2.52 22.56
N SER A 305 -9.43 1.37 22.93
CA SER A 305 -7.99 1.15 23.08
C SER A 305 -7.32 0.50 21.85
N ASP A 306 -8.11 0.15 20.83
CA ASP A 306 -7.65 -0.50 19.58
C ASP A 306 -7.44 0.50 18.42
N TRP A 307 -7.62 1.81 18.68
CA TRP A 307 -7.34 2.91 17.75
C TRP A 307 -5.97 3.57 18.03
N CYS A 308 -5.15 2.97 18.88
CA CYS A 308 -3.73 3.31 18.93
C CYS A 308 -3.03 2.53 17.81
N ASP A 309 -2.96 3.15 16.63
CA ASP A 309 -2.16 2.73 15.48
C ASP A 309 -0.75 2.26 15.88
N ASP A 310 -0.56 0.95 15.99
CA ASP A 310 0.77 0.31 16.00
C ASP A 310 1.27 0.02 14.55
N GLU A 311 0.60 0.58 13.53
CA GLU A 311 0.96 0.44 12.12
C GLU A 311 1.50 1.75 11.52
N ALA A 312 2.82 1.87 11.55
CA ALA A 312 3.61 2.89 10.86
C ALA A 312 3.32 4.34 11.30
N GLU A 313 3.82 4.71 12.49
CA GLU A 313 4.08 6.12 12.83
C GLU A 313 4.68 6.83 11.61
N SER A 314 3.91 7.74 11.03
CA SER A 314 4.39 8.59 9.95
C SER A 314 5.66 9.28 10.44
N PRO A 315 6.76 9.26 9.65
CA PRO A 315 8.03 9.78 10.14
C PRO A 315 7.88 11.26 10.47
N LEU A 316 8.32 11.65 11.66
CA LEU A 316 8.40 13.06 12.03
C LEU A 316 9.46 13.74 11.16
N VAL A 317 9.04 14.74 10.38
CA VAL A 317 9.93 15.50 9.50
C VAL A 317 10.34 16.81 10.18
N CYS A 318 11.63 17.12 10.09
CA CYS A 318 12.18 18.36 10.62
C CYS A 318 11.54 19.59 9.96
N LEU A 319 11.37 20.68 10.72
CA LEU A 319 10.74 21.89 10.21
C LEU A 319 11.58 22.64 9.17
N PHE A 320 12.91 22.52 9.25
CA PHE A 320 13.85 23.30 8.43
C PHE A 320 14.51 22.48 7.33
N CYS A 321 14.53 21.14 7.43
CA CYS A 321 15.24 20.29 6.48
C CYS A 321 14.53 18.95 6.24
N ASP A 322 15.06 18.14 5.33
CA ASP A 322 14.43 16.88 4.90
C ASP A 322 14.75 15.68 5.83
N HIS A 323 15.27 15.94 7.02
CA HIS A 323 15.57 14.90 8.01
C HIS A 323 14.28 14.33 8.60
N GLN A 324 14.25 13.00 8.74
CA GLN A 324 13.12 12.23 9.24
C GLN A 324 13.53 11.40 10.45
N SER A 325 12.67 11.35 11.46
CA SER A 325 12.88 10.61 12.70
C SER A 325 11.60 9.90 13.15
N LYS A 326 11.72 8.81 13.89
CA LYS A 326 10.58 8.09 14.47
C LYS A 326 10.14 8.62 15.83
N HIS A 327 11.03 9.33 16.53
CA HIS A 327 10.75 9.83 17.88
C HIS A 327 11.01 11.34 17.92
N LEU A 328 10.13 12.09 18.60
CA LEU A 328 10.25 13.54 18.76
C LEU A 328 11.59 13.93 19.41
N HIS A 329 12.04 13.14 20.40
CA HIS A 329 13.35 13.33 21.04
C HIS A 329 14.52 13.29 20.05
N ALA A 330 14.53 12.33 19.11
CA ALA A 330 15.57 12.24 18.09
C ALA A 330 15.52 13.42 17.13
N LEU A 331 14.31 13.89 16.79
CA LEU A 331 14.11 15.07 15.97
C LEU A 331 14.61 16.36 16.66
N ASN A 332 14.34 16.50 17.96
CA ASN A 332 14.83 17.61 18.78
C ASN A 332 16.35 17.57 18.92
N CYS A 333 16.98 16.40 19.13
CA CYS A 333 18.43 16.27 19.11
C CYS A 333 19.03 16.68 17.76
N HIS A 334 18.42 16.27 16.65
CA HIS A 334 18.82 16.71 15.32
C HIS A 334 18.73 18.24 15.19
N SER A 335 17.61 18.82 15.61
CA SER A 335 17.38 20.27 15.55
C SER A 335 18.34 21.07 16.44
N GLN A 336 18.69 20.55 17.61
CA GLN A 336 19.68 21.18 18.49
C GLN A 336 21.07 21.26 17.86
N VAL A 337 21.50 20.19 17.16
CA VAL A 337 22.85 20.10 16.59
C VAL A 337 22.95 20.83 15.26
N GLN A 338 21.94 20.72 14.39
CA GLN A 338 21.99 21.25 13.02
C GLN A 338 21.35 22.63 12.88
N HIS A 339 20.34 22.96 13.69
CA HIS A 339 19.52 24.18 13.59
C HIS A 339 19.67 25.06 14.84
N ASN A 340 20.92 25.27 15.27
CA ASN A 340 21.35 26.20 16.32
C ASN A 340 20.49 26.18 17.62
N GLY A 341 20.11 25.00 18.10
CA GLY A 341 19.41 24.86 19.38
C GLY A 341 17.88 25.00 19.32
N PHE A 342 17.26 25.11 18.14
CA PHE A 342 15.79 25.17 18.05
C PHE A 342 15.17 23.88 18.57
N THR A 343 14.23 23.98 19.52
CA THR A 343 13.47 22.86 20.05
C THR A 343 11.99 23.18 20.09
N LEU A 344 11.16 22.18 19.78
CA LEU A 344 9.72 22.26 19.99
C LEU A 344 9.33 22.16 21.48
N ASP A 345 10.21 21.58 22.30
CA ASP A 345 10.00 21.44 23.74
C ASP A 345 10.11 22.81 24.43
N ASN A 346 9.16 23.11 25.33
CA ASN A 346 9.13 24.30 26.19
C ASN A 346 8.89 25.65 25.47
N LEU A 347 8.26 25.62 24.30
CA LEU A 347 7.63 26.81 23.74
C LEU A 347 6.46 27.16 24.66
N ASN A 348 6.58 28.21 25.50
CA ASN A 348 5.50 28.67 26.41
C ASN A 348 4.30 29.23 25.62
N LEU A 349 3.69 28.40 24.78
CA LEU A 349 2.62 28.67 23.83
C LEU A 349 1.51 27.65 24.06
N SER A 350 0.26 28.07 23.91
CA SER A 350 -0.88 27.13 23.92
C SER A 350 -0.76 26.16 22.76
N PHE A 351 -1.37 24.98 22.89
CA PHE A 351 -1.41 23.96 21.84
C PHE A 351 -1.73 24.55 20.44
N TYR A 352 -2.78 25.39 20.35
CA TYR A 352 -3.18 26.00 19.08
C TYR A 352 -2.14 26.98 18.50
N LEU A 353 -1.41 27.71 19.35
CA LEU A 353 -0.33 28.58 18.89
C LEU A 353 0.88 27.77 18.42
N GLN A 354 1.15 26.62 19.05
CA GLN A 354 2.20 25.70 18.59
C GLN A 354 1.85 25.11 17.21
N VAL A 355 0.60 24.68 16.99
CA VAL A 355 0.14 24.20 15.67
C VAL A 355 0.33 25.27 14.59
N LYS A 356 -0.08 26.52 14.87
CA LYS A 356 0.10 27.63 13.94
C LYS A 356 1.57 27.92 13.65
N LEU A 357 2.42 27.89 14.67
CA LEU A 357 3.87 28.09 14.53
C LEU A 357 4.50 27.03 13.63
N VAL A 358 4.19 25.75 13.85
CA VAL A 358 4.69 24.63 13.03
C VAL A 358 4.28 24.81 11.57
N ASN A 359 3.00 25.09 11.32
CA ASN A 359 2.48 25.34 9.97
C ASN A 359 3.12 26.55 9.31
N TYR A 360 3.29 27.66 10.05
CA TYR A 360 3.95 28.86 9.55
C TYR A 360 5.39 28.59 9.13
N ILE A 361 6.21 27.99 10.00
CA ILE A 361 7.62 27.70 9.70
C ILE A 361 7.72 26.81 8.45
N ARG A 362 6.91 25.74 8.40
CA ARG A 362 6.87 24.81 7.26
C ARG A 362 6.49 25.50 5.96
N ARG A 363 5.54 26.44 6.02
CA ARG A 363 5.14 27.23 4.86
C ARG A 363 6.25 28.17 4.39
N GLN A 364 6.94 28.83 5.32
CA GLN A 364 8.04 29.75 4.99
C GLN A 364 9.22 28.99 4.38
N VAL A 365 9.60 27.86 4.96
CA VAL A 365 10.66 26.99 4.42
C VAL A 365 10.29 26.46 3.03
N TYR A 366 9.02 26.07 2.81
CA TYR A 366 8.55 25.68 1.48
C TYR A 366 8.64 26.81 0.44
N LEU A 367 8.35 28.05 0.84
CA LEU A 367 8.44 29.24 -0.02
C LEU A 367 9.87 29.79 -0.15
N ASN A 368 10.88 29.10 0.39
CA ASN A 368 12.25 29.59 0.52
C ASN A 368 12.33 30.98 1.17
N ALA A 369 11.53 31.22 2.19
CA ALA A 369 11.50 32.48 2.93
C ALA A 369 11.91 32.28 4.39
N CYS A 370 12.58 33.28 4.98
CA CYS A 370 13.00 33.23 6.37
C CYS A 370 11.79 33.39 7.30
N PRO A 371 11.57 32.46 8.26
CA PRO A 371 10.45 32.57 9.21
C PRO A 371 10.49 33.82 10.09
N VAL A 372 11.68 34.39 10.34
CA VAL A 372 11.87 35.51 11.27
C VAL A 372 11.82 36.87 10.57
N CYS A 373 12.57 37.06 9.48
CA CYS A 373 12.66 38.36 8.78
C CYS A 373 11.83 38.45 7.49
N ASN A 374 11.21 37.34 7.04
CA ASN A 374 10.45 37.25 5.78
C ASN A 374 11.24 37.61 4.51
N GLU A 375 12.58 37.58 4.55
CA GLU A 375 13.38 37.65 3.34
C GLU A 375 13.19 36.37 2.52
N SER A 376 13.08 36.52 1.19
CA SER A 376 12.89 35.41 0.25
C SER A 376 14.18 35.10 -0.49
N PHE A 377 14.39 33.82 -0.79
CA PHE A 377 15.61 33.29 -1.39
C PHE A 377 15.27 32.43 -2.61
N ASP A 378 16.18 32.40 -3.58
CA ASP A 378 15.98 31.68 -4.84
C ASP A 378 16.07 30.14 -4.67
N CYS A 379 16.74 29.66 -3.62
CA CYS A 379 16.90 28.25 -3.34
C CYS A 379 17.07 27.95 -1.84
N LYS A 380 16.81 26.69 -1.46
CA LYS A 380 16.91 26.21 -0.07
C LYS A 380 18.30 26.39 0.54
N SER A 381 19.36 26.15 -0.22
CA SER A 381 20.74 26.32 0.25
C SER A 381 21.04 27.77 0.65
N SER A 382 20.54 28.75 -0.09
CA SER A 382 20.68 30.18 0.25
C SER A 382 19.88 30.55 1.49
N LEU A 383 18.69 29.95 1.68
CA LEU A 383 17.91 30.12 2.91
C LEU A 383 18.66 29.51 4.11
N ASP A 384 19.18 28.30 3.99
CA ASP A 384 19.93 27.63 5.06
C ASP A 384 21.19 28.42 5.47
N GLU A 385 21.94 28.94 4.49
CA GLU A 385 23.09 29.82 4.75
C GLU A 385 22.67 31.09 5.52
N HIS A 386 21.55 31.71 5.13
CA HIS A 386 21.01 32.87 5.83
C HIS A 386 20.55 32.55 7.26
N LEU A 387 19.83 31.45 7.45
CA LEU A 387 19.35 31.02 8.77
C LEU A 387 20.53 30.79 9.73
N LEU A 388 21.63 30.21 9.21
CA LEU A 388 22.84 29.97 9.96
C LEU A 388 23.63 31.26 10.25
N SER A 389 23.82 32.13 9.25
CA SER A 389 24.63 33.35 9.40
C SER A 389 23.94 34.40 10.28
N SER A 390 22.62 34.50 10.18
CA SER A 390 21.79 35.50 10.87
C SER A 390 21.22 34.98 12.19
N GLN A 391 21.49 33.71 12.54
CA GLN A 391 20.94 33.03 13.72
C GLN A 391 19.41 33.07 13.80
N HIS A 392 18.74 32.90 12.66
CA HIS A 392 17.28 32.94 12.53
C HIS A 392 16.60 31.57 12.72
N TYR A 393 17.30 30.60 13.32
CA TYR A 393 16.71 29.38 13.88
C TYR A 393 16.05 29.63 15.25
N THR A 394 15.19 30.64 15.31
CA THR A 394 14.49 31.07 16.53
C THR A 394 12.98 31.13 16.28
N VAL A 395 12.21 31.20 17.36
CA VAL A 395 10.75 31.34 17.29
C VAL A 395 10.43 32.74 16.73
N PRO A 396 9.72 32.84 15.59
CA PRO A 396 9.26 34.13 15.05
C PRO A 396 8.31 34.86 16.00
N ASP A 397 8.10 36.16 15.76
CA ASP A 397 7.12 36.92 16.55
C ASP A 397 5.70 36.38 16.38
N VAL A 398 4.92 36.38 17.47
CA VAL A 398 3.57 35.78 17.52
C VAL A 398 2.65 36.41 16.48
N SER A 399 2.81 37.71 16.18
CA SER A 399 1.99 38.41 15.19
C SER A 399 2.12 37.86 13.76
N LEU A 400 3.25 37.19 13.44
CA LEU A 400 3.52 36.64 12.12
C LEU A 400 2.78 35.34 11.85
N PHE A 401 2.58 34.52 12.89
CA PHE A 401 1.98 33.19 12.75
C PHE A 401 0.61 33.04 13.44
N ASP A 402 0.19 33.97 14.30
CA ASP A 402 -1.16 33.97 14.88
C ASP A 402 -2.22 34.48 13.89
N GLN A 403 -2.30 33.82 12.73
CA GLN A 403 -3.27 34.09 11.67
C GLN A 403 -4.18 32.87 11.49
N PRO A 404 -5.49 33.06 11.20
CA PRO A 404 -6.43 31.95 11.04
C PRO A 404 -6.03 30.94 9.96
N GLN A 405 -5.29 31.38 8.93
CA GLN A 405 -4.81 30.53 7.84
C GLN A 405 -3.87 29.40 8.29
N PHE A 406 -3.14 29.58 9.40
CA PHE A 406 -2.19 28.57 9.89
C PHE A 406 -2.82 27.53 10.82
N PHE A 407 -4.15 27.57 11.00
CA PHE A 407 -4.88 26.45 11.60
C PHE A 407 -4.94 25.24 10.67
N PHE A 408 -4.88 25.47 9.35
CA PHE A 408 -4.87 24.38 8.38
C PHE A 408 -3.45 23.83 8.23
N PRO A 409 -3.27 22.50 8.31
CA PRO A 409 -1.96 21.87 8.12
C PRO A 409 -1.33 22.29 6.78
N THR A 410 -0.05 22.67 6.82
CA THR A 410 0.69 22.96 5.59
C THR A 410 1.00 21.69 4.80
N TYR A 411 1.18 20.57 5.50
CA TYR A 411 1.39 19.25 4.91
C TYR A 411 0.30 18.26 5.33
N GLU A 412 -0.09 17.36 4.43
CA GLU A 412 -0.95 16.22 4.76
C GLU A 412 -0.22 15.24 5.69
N ASN A 413 -0.94 14.70 6.68
CA ASN A 413 -0.44 13.68 7.62
C ASN A 413 0.82 14.11 8.39
N ASP A 414 0.88 15.36 8.84
CA ASP A 414 1.99 15.88 9.63
C ASP A 414 2.04 15.29 11.06
N ALA A 415 2.86 14.25 11.22
CA ALA A 415 3.10 13.55 12.49
C ALA A 415 3.62 14.45 13.62
N VAL A 416 4.21 15.61 13.31
CA VAL A 416 4.71 16.54 14.33
C VAL A 416 3.55 17.20 15.08
N LEU A 417 2.43 17.47 14.40
CA LEU A 417 1.28 18.13 15.01
C LEU A 417 0.59 17.26 16.07
N SER A 418 0.64 15.94 15.93
CA SER A 418 0.05 14.99 16.90
C SER A 418 0.92 14.75 18.14
N GLN A 419 2.15 15.29 18.17
CA GLN A 419 3.12 15.09 19.25
C GLN A 419 3.39 16.39 20.02
N LEU A 420 2.59 17.43 19.81
CA LEU A 420 2.67 18.71 20.54
C LEU A 420 1.98 18.58 21.90
N GLU A 421 2.65 19.04 22.96
CA GLU A 421 2.13 19.02 24.34
C GLU A 421 1.51 20.38 24.69
N ASP A 422 0.40 20.42 25.43
CA ASP A 422 -0.15 21.69 25.96
C ASP A 422 0.58 22.08 27.24
N ALA A 423 1.11 23.30 27.29
CA ALA A 423 1.71 23.86 28.49
C ALA A 423 0.68 24.11 29.63
N ASN A 424 -0.62 23.96 29.35
CA ASN A 424 -1.71 24.31 30.26
C ASN A 424 -2.49 23.11 30.83
N ASP A 425 -2.03 21.87 30.62
CA ASP A 425 -2.63 20.62 31.16
C ASP A 425 -2.42 20.45 32.69
N GLY A 426 -2.67 21.51 33.45
CA GLY A 426 -2.59 21.53 34.92
C GLY A 426 -3.51 22.54 35.60
N VAL A 427 -4.40 23.24 34.87
CA VAL A 427 -5.36 24.19 35.47
C VAL A 427 -6.78 23.77 35.14
N GLU A 428 -7.39 22.97 36.03
CA GLU A 428 -8.84 22.76 36.04
C GLU A 428 -9.53 24.12 36.19
N VAL A 429 -10.19 24.59 35.12
CA VAL A 429 -11.07 25.75 35.19
C VAL A 429 -12.40 25.28 35.79
N PRO A 430 -12.83 25.77 36.97
CA PRO A 430 -14.09 25.35 37.56
C PRO A 430 -15.24 25.85 36.69
N VAL A 431 -16.00 24.91 36.10
CA VAL A 431 -17.25 25.23 35.41
C VAL A 431 -18.28 25.63 36.47
N VAL A 432 -18.62 26.92 36.53
CA VAL A 432 -19.77 27.40 37.30
C VAL A 432 -21.02 27.15 36.47
N PRO A 433 -22.02 26.39 36.96
CA PRO A 433 -23.26 26.18 36.22
C PRO A 433 -24.10 27.46 36.20
N GLU A 434 -24.64 27.82 35.04
CA GLU A 434 -25.77 28.76 34.91
C GLU A 434 -27.10 28.11 35.27
#